data_AF-A0A955RD89-F1
#
_entry.id   AF-A0A955RD89-F1
#
_cell.length_a   1.000
_cell.length_b   1.000
_cell.length_c   1.000
_cell.angle_alpha   90.00
_cell.angle_beta   90.00
_cell.angle_gamma   90.00
#
_symmetry.space_group_name_H-M   'P 1'
#
loop_
_entity.id
_entity.type
_entity.pdbx_description
1 polymer ?
#
loop_
_entity_poly.entity_id
_entity_poly.type
_entity_poly.pdbx_seq_one_letter_code
_entity_poly.pdbx_strand_id
1 'polypeptide(L)'
;MSDVDELFGSGGTTAKPRLTLILTLMSAGVITTGLGLACSTIPGGLLLLSAWLVAERDLQRVEAGFLPLSQGTVLRAFRALAVLLVMLATAAFVLQTVLMGMGFYDVAWPLMLNGWFGLESSP
;
A
#
# COMPACT_ATOMS: atom_id res chain seq x y z
N MET A 1 29.84 27.68 24.86
CA MET A 1 29.97 27.35 23.42
C MET A 1 29.14 26.13 23.01
N SER A 2 28.26 25.60 23.87
CA SER A 2 27.41 24.42 23.59
C SER A 2 26.05 24.76 22.97
N ASP A 3 25.45 25.89 23.33
CA ASP A 3 24.07 26.20 22.91
C ASP A 3 23.96 26.64 21.44
N VAL A 4 25.07 27.10 20.86
CA VAL A 4 25.14 27.52 19.46
C VAL A 4 25.26 26.31 18.52
N ASP A 5 25.94 25.24 18.94
CA ASP A 5 26.05 23.98 18.17
C ASP A 5 24.75 23.16 18.14
N GLU A 6 23.86 23.38 19.12
CA GLU A 6 22.52 22.81 19.12
C GLU A 6 21.55 23.62 18.23
N LEU A 7 21.73 24.94 18.17
CA LEU A 7 20.96 25.84 17.28
C LEU A 7 21.34 25.70 15.79
N PHE A 8 22.57 25.29 15.48
CA PHE A 8 23.07 25.11 14.10
C PHE A 8 23.22 23.65 13.65
N GLY A 9 22.66 22.69 14.40
CA GLY A 9 22.41 21.36 13.87
C GLY A 9 23.59 20.38 13.95
N SER A 10 24.32 20.36 15.07
CA SER A 10 25.09 19.15 15.46
C SER A 10 24.17 17.99 15.86
N GLY A 11 22.87 18.25 16.04
CA GLY A 11 21.79 17.27 15.97
C GLY A 11 21.58 16.79 14.54
N GLY A 12 22.60 16.18 13.96
CA GLY A 12 22.54 15.41 12.72
C GLY A 12 21.61 14.22 12.93
N THR A 13 20.31 14.49 12.98
CA THR A 13 19.27 13.51 12.68
C THR A 13 19.54 13.14 11.24
N THR A 14 20.45 12.20 11.05
CA THR A 14 20.67 11.51 9.79
C THR A 14 19.29 11.09 9.36
N ALA A 15 18.72 11.81 8.40
CA ALA A 15 17.35 11.58 7.97
C ALA A 15 17.31 10.10 7.59
N LYS A 16 16.56 9.29 8.34
CA LYS A 16 16.45 7.87 8.03
C LYS A 16 15.33 7.71 7.03
N PRO A 17 15.52 6.89 5.97
CA PRO A 17 14.45 6.58 5.05
C PRO A 17 13.30 5.92 5.82
N ARG A 18 12.06 6.26 5.46
CA ARG A 18 10.87 5.79 6.19
C ARG A 18 10.45 4.40 5.71
N LEU A 19 11.36 3.44 5.75
CA LEU A 19 11.15 2.07 5.23
C LEU A 19 9.99 1.36 5.93
N THR A 20 9.89 1.49 7.26
CA THR A 20 8.80 0.88 8.03
C THR A 20 7.43 1.40 7.58
N LEU A 21 7.33 2.71 7.34
CA LEU A 21 6.09 3.32 6.86
C LEU A 21 5.71 2.79 5.47
N ILE A 22 6.66 2.71 4.54
CA ILE A 22 6.44 2.16 3.20
C ILE A 22 5.96 0.71 3.30
N LEU A 23 6.63 -0.12 4.09
CA LEU A 23 6.25 -1.52 4.31
C LEU A 23 4.86 -1.67 4.91
N THR A 24 4.51 -0.82 5.87
CA THR A 24 3.20 -0.87 6.55
C THR A 24 2.09 -0.43 5.60
N LEU A 25 2.32 0.61 4.78
CA LEU A 25 1.37 1.05 3.77
C LEU A 25 1.20 0.00 2.66
N MET A 26 2.28 -0.63 2.23
CA MET A 26 2.22 -1.72 1.25
C MET A 26 1.43 -2.91 1.77
N SER A 27 1.76 -3.41 2.98
CA SER A 27 1.09 -4.57 3.55
C SER A 27 -0.38 -4.29 3.83
N ALA A 28 -0.69 -3.14 4.44
CA ALA A 28 -2.06 -2.71 4.67
C ALA A 28 -2.82 -2.56 3.34
N GLY A 29 -2.22 -1.92 2.34
CA GLY A 29 -2.82 -1.74 1.02
C GLY A 29 -3.15 -3.06 0.32
N VAL A 30 -2.24 -4.05 0.37
CA VAL A 30 -2.49 -5.39 -0.19
C VAL A 30 -3.62 -6.10 0.55
N ILE A 31 -3.62 -6.10 1.89
CA ILE A 31 -4.67 -6.73 2.70
C ILE A 31 -6.03 -6.08 2.41
N THR A 32 -6.09 -4.74 2.44
CA THR A 32 -7.33 -3.99 2.14
C THR A 32 -7.79 -4.20 0.70
N THR A 33 -6.89 -4.33 -0.27
CA THR A 33 -7.26 -4.65 -1.66
C THR A 33 -7.85 -6.06 -1.75
N GLY A 34 -7.25 -7.04 -1.08
CA GLY A 34 -7.78 -8.41 -1.04
C GLY A 34 -9.18 -8.49 -0.41
N LEU A 35 -9.38 -7.84 0.74
CA LEU A 35 -10.71 -7.71 1.38
C LEU A 35 -11.67 -6.89 0.50
N GLY A 36 -11.14 -5.91 -0.22
CA GLY A 36 -11.87 -5.04 -1.12
C GLY A 36 -12.50 -5.75 -2.30
N LEU A 37 -11.98 -6.91 -2.71
CA LEU A 37 -12.64 -7.74 -3.74
C LEU A 37 -14.05 -8.19 -3.31
N ALA A 38 -14.36 -8.23 -2.02
CA ALA A 38 -15.70 -8.50 -1.53
C ALA A 38 -16.62 -7.25 -1.50
N CYS A 39 -16.06 -6.04 -1.46
CA CYS A 39 -16.84 -4.80 -1.29
C CYS A 39 -16.29 -3.64 -2.14
N SER A 40 -15.10 -3.14 -1.85
CA SER A 40 -14.43 -2.11 -2.68
C SER A 40 -12.90 -2.19 -2.57
N THR A 41 -12.22 -2.29 -3.71
CA THR A 41 -10.75 -2.26 -3.81
C THR A 41 -10.15 -0.84 -3.75
N ILE A 42 -10.98 0.22 -3.81
CA ILE A 42 -10.53 1.63 -3.86
C ILE A 42 -9.64 2.01 -2.65
N PRO A 43 -10.02 1.74 -1.39
CA PRO A 43 -9.20 2.14 -0.24
C PRO A 43 -7.82 1.47 -0.24
N GLY A 44 -7.75 0.21 -0.69
CA GLY A 44 -6.48 -0.51 -0.83
C GLY A 44 -5.57 0.12 -1.89
N GLY A 45 -6.14 0.50 -3.05
CA GLY A 45 -5.42 1.22 -4.09
C GLY A 45 -4.83 2.56 -3.61
N LEU A 46 -5.59 3.33 -2.82
CA LEU A 46 -5.11 4.60 -2.24
C LEU A 46 -3.93 4.42 -1.27
N LEU A 47 -3.95 3.35 -0.46
CA LEU A 47 -2.82 3.02 0.43
C LEU A 47 -1.55 2.68 -0.36
N LEU A 48 -1.69 1.89 -1.43
CA LEU A 48 -0.57 1.51 -2.30
C LEU A 48 0.01 2.71 -3.05
N LEU A 49 -0.85 3.60 -3.57
CA LEU A 49 -0.42 4.87 -4.17
C LEU A 49 0.32 5.75 -3.16
N SER A 50 -0.17 5.80 -1.91
CA SER A 50 0.49 6.55 -0.83
C SER A 50 1.88 5.98 -0.52
N ALA A 51 2.02 4.65 -0.48
CA ALA A 51 3.31 3.97 -0.31
C ALA A 51 4.29 4.33 -1.44
N TRP A 52 3.80 4.33 -2.69
CA TRP A 52 4.59 4.71 -3.86
C TRP A 52 5.07 6.17 -3.78
N LEU A 53 4.19 7.11 -3.43
CA LEU A 53 4.55 8.53 -3.29
C LEU A 53 5.60 8.77 -2.19
N VAL A 54 5.51 8.03 -1.08
CA VAL A 54 6.53 8.11 -0.01
C VAL A 54 7.87 7.57 -0.49
N ALA A 55 7.87 6.43 -1.20
CA ALA A 55 9.10 5.86 -1.77
C ALA A 55 9.74 6.79 -2.81
N GLU A 56 8.94 7.44 -3.66
CA GLU A 56 9.42 8.41 -4.65
C GLU A 56 10.06 9.63 -3.99
N ARG A 57 9.42 10.17 -2.95
CA ARG A 57 9.96 11.32 -2.20
C ARG A 57 11.26 10.99 -1.50
N ASP A 58 11.38 9.82 -0.88
CA ASP A 58 12.63 9.42 -0.25
C ASP A 58 13.72 9.13 -1.30
N LEU A 59 13.38 8.64 -2.50
CA LEU A 59 14.34 8.47 -3.60
C LEU A 59 14.86 9.83 -4.11
N GLN A 60 13.98 10.81 -4.30
CA GLN A 60 14.36 12.18 -4.66
C GLN A 60 15.32 12.81 -3.63
N ARG A 61 15.15 12.49 -2.34
CA ARG A 61 16.09 12.92 -1.29
C ARG A 61 17.46 12.26 -1.40
N VAL A 62 17.53 10.99 -1.82
CA VAL A 62 18.81 10.33 -2.12
C VAL A 62 19.49 11.00 -3.31
N GLU A 63 18.75 11.29 -4.38
CA GLU A 63 19.29 11.92 -5.60
C GLU A 63 19.78 13.35 -5.36
N ALA A 64 19.10 14.10 -4.48
CA ALA A 64 19.52 15.43 -4.06
C ALA A 64 20.67 15.43 -3.03
N GLY A 65 21.18 14.25 -2.63
CA GLY A 65 22.31 14.13 -1.70
C GLY A 65 21.96 14.31 -0.22
N PHE A 66 20.67 14.34 0.14
CA PHE A 66 20.21 14.41 1.53
C PHE A 66 20.26 13.06 2.25
N LEU A 67 20.40 11.96 1.51
CA LEU A 67 20.45 10.58 2.04
C LEU A 67 21.65 9.81 1.47
N PRO A 68 22.19 8.83 2.20
CA PRO A 68 23.34 8.04 1.73
C PRO A 68 23.00 7.22 0.49
N LEU A 69 23.89 7.24 -0.51
CA LEU A 69 23.73 6.56 -1.80
C LEU A 69 23.54 5.04 -1.68
N SER A 70 24.05 4.41 -0.62
CA SER A 70 23.89 2.97 -0.37
C SER A 70 22.43 2.55 -0.23
N GLN A 71 21.53 3.47 0.13
CA GLN A 71 20.10 3.21 0.27
C GLN A 71 19.33 3.36 -1.05
N GLY A 72 19.93 3.97 -2.08
CA GLY A 72 19.27 4.23 -3.36
C GLY A 72 18.78 2.96 -4.06
N THR A 73 19.57 1.88 -4.05
CA THR A 73 19.19 0.60 -4.68
C THR A 73 17.95 0.00 -4.02
N VAL A 74 17.89 0.02 -2.68
CA VAL A 74 16.76 -0.51 -1.92
C VAL A 74 15.49 0.31 -2.18
N LEU A 75 15.60 1.64 -2.19
CA LEU A 75 14.45 2.51 -2.48
C LEU A 75 13.93 2.35 -3.92
N ARG A 76 14.82 2.14 -4.90
CA ARG A 76 14.40 1.82 -6.28
C ARG A 76 13.64 0.50 -6.36
N ALA A 77 14.07 -0.52 -5.60
CA ALA A 77 13.34 -1.79 -5.51
C ALA A 77 11.96 -1.60 -4.86
N PHE A 78 11.86 -0.83 -3.77
CA PHE A 78 10.57 -0.48 -3.16
C PHE A 78 9.65 0.29 -4.11
N ARG A 79 10.19 1.25 -4.87
CA ARG A 79 9.42 1.98 -5.90
C ARG A 79 8.88 1.02 -6.96
N ALA A 80 9.72 0.14 -7.51
CA ALA A 80 9.30 -0.84 -8.51
C ALA A 80 8.22 -1.78 -7.97
N LEU A 81 8.40 -2.26 -6.73
CA LEU A 81 7.41 -3.08 -6.04
C LEU A 81 6.10 -2.32 -5.82
N ALA A 82 6.14 -1.05 -5.41
CA ALA A 82 4.95 -0.23 -5.22
C ALA A 82 4.17 -0.05 -6.53
N VAL A 83 4.87 0.21 -7.64
CA VAL A 83 4.25 0.31 -8.98
C VAL A 83 3.59 -1.02 -9.37
N LEU A 84 4.28 -2.15 -9.15
CA LEU A 84 3.71 -3.47 -9.41
C LEU A 84 2.42 -3.70 -8.61
N LEU A 85 2.43 -3.36 -7.32
CA LEU A 85 1.27 -3.50 -6.44
C LEU A 85 0.11 -2.57 -6.85
N VAL A 86 0.40 -1.33 -7.25
CA VAL A 86 -0.61 -0.41 -7.77
C VAL A 86 -1.23 -0.97 -9.06
N MET A 87 -0.42 -1.46 -10.00
CA MET A 87 -0.92 -2.11 -11.22
C MET A 87 -1.80 -3.32 -10.91
N LEU A 88 -1.39 -4.15 -9.94
CA LEU A 88 -2.18 -5.28 -9.47
C LEU A 88 -3.52 -4.84 -8.86
N ALA A 89 -3.52 -3.79 -8.03
CA ALA A 89 -4.75 -3.25 -7.44
C ALA A 89 -5.68 -2.64 -8.49
N THR A 90 -5.13 -1.97 -9.50
CA THR A 90 -5.91 -1.49 -10.65
C THR A 90 -6.51 -2.64 -11.44
N ALA A 91 -5.74 -3.70 -11.71
CA ALA A 91 -6.26 -4.90 -12.36
C ALA A 91 -7.37 -5.58 -11.54
N ALA A 92 -7.20 -5.65 -10.21
CA ALA A 92 -8.21 -6.16 -9.28
C ALA A 92 -9.49 -5.31 -9.30
N PHE A 93 -9.38 -3.98 -9.36
CA PHE A 93 -10.53 -3.08 -9.48
C PHE A 93 -11.27 -3.25 -10.82
N VAL A 94 -10.55 -3.41 -11.92
CA VAL A 94 -11.16 -3.71 -13.23
C VAL A 94 -11.88 -5.06 -13.18
N LEU A 95 -11.24 -6.09 -12.64
CA LEU A 95 -11.84 -7.41 -12.46
C LEU A 95 -13.09 -7.35 -11.59
N GLN A 96 -13.03 -6.61 -10.48
CA GLN A 96 -14.17 -6.39 -9.58
C GLN A 96 -15.36 -5.77 -10.33
N THR A 97 -15.09 -4.77 -11.18
CA THR A 97 -16.11 -4.10 -11.99
C THR A 97 -16.73 -5.05 -13.01
N VAL A 98 -15.93 -5.89 -13.65
CA VAL A 98 -16.41 -6.92 -14.60
C VAL A 98 -17.27 -7.98 -13.89
N LEU A 99 -16.80 -8.52 -12.77
CA LEU A 99 -17.54 -9.49 -11.96
C LEU A 99 -18.88 -8.94 -11.48
N MET A 100 -18.89 -7.66 -11.09
CA MET A 100 -20.10 -6.95 -10.70
C MET A 100 -21.06 -6.77 -11.87
N GLY A 101 -20.56 -6.43 -13.07
CA GLY A 101 -21.37 -6.37 -14.29
C GLY A 101 -21.94 -7.72 -14.74
N MET A 102 -21.30 -8.83 -14.37
CA MET A 102 -21.78 -10.20 -14.64
C MET A 102 -22.75 -10.74 -13.59
N GLY A 103 -23.05 -10.00 -12.51
CA GLY A 103 -23.92 -10.47 -11.43
C GLY A 103 -23.27 -11.53 -10.53
N PHE A 104 -21.94 -11.66 -10.53
CA PHE A 104 -21.23 -12.65 -9.71
C PHE A 104 -21.57 -12.50 -8.21
N TYR A 105 -21.69 -11.26 -7.73
CA TYR A 105 -22.00 -10.96 -6.34
C TYR A 105 -23.42 -11.35 -5.93
N ASP A 106 -24.35 -11.44 -6.88
CA ASP A 106 -25.72 -11.88 -6.61
C ASP A 106 -25.78 -13.37 -6.24
N VAL A 107 -24.82 -14.17 -6.73
CA VAL A 107 -24.72 -15.61 -6.43
C VAL A 107 -23.72 -15.88 -5.30
N ALA A 108 -22.58 -15.20 -5.31
CA ALA A 108 -21.51 -15.42 -4.34
C ALA A 108 -21.93 -15.04 -2.91
N TRP A 109 -22.64 -13.93 -2.73
CA TRP A 109 -23.00 -13.44 -1.40
C TRP A 109 -24.00 -14.35 -0.68
N PRO A 110 -25.12 -14.77 -1.30
CA PRO A 110 -26.03 -15.74 -0.68
C PRO A 110 -25.36 -17.07 -0.35
N LEU A 111 -24.48 -17.57 -1.24
CA LEU A 111 -23.80 -18.85 -1.02
C LEU A 111 -22.84 -18.78 0.17
N MET A 112 -22.12 -17.66 0.31
CA MET A 112 -21.23 -17.42 1.45
C MET A 112 -22.01 -17.23 2.76
N LEU A 113 -23.10 -16.46 2.73
CA LEU A 113 -23.95 -16.23 3.91
C LEU A 113 -24.67 -17.51 4.35
N ASN A 114 -25.25 -18.27 3.42
CA ASN A 114 -25.96 -19.51 3.75
C ASN A 114 -25.00 -20.59 4.28
N GLY A 115 -23.81 -20.71 3.70
CA GLY A 115 -22.78 -21.63 4.18
C GLY A 115 -22.20 -21.23 5.54
N TRP A 116 -22.05 -19.93 5.82
CA TRP A 116 -21.50 -19.44 7.09
C TRP A 116 -22.52 -19.46 8.23
N PHE A 117 -23.77 -19.08 7.95
CA PHE A 117 -24.83 -19.02 8.95
C PHE A 117 -25.60 -20.32 9.13
N GLY A 118 -25.28 -21.38 8.37
CA GLY A 118 -25.91 -22.69 8.55
C GLY A 118 -27.42 -22.63 8.40
N LEU A 119 -27.94 -21.73 7.57
CA LEU A 119 -29.34 -21.73 7.16
C LEU A 119 -29.55 -22.86 6.14
N GLU A 120 -29.28 -24.10 6.56
CA GLU A 120 -29.95 -25.26 6.00
C GLU A 120 -31.42 -25.08 6.35
N SER A 121 -32.16 -24.44 5.45
CA SER A 121 -33.62 -24.44 5.49
C SER A 121 -34.06 -25.90 5.49
N SER A 122 -34.36 -26.41 6.68
CA SER A 122 -35.19 -27.60 6.83
C SER A 122 -36.48 -27.33 6.06
N PRO A 123 -36.96 -28.30 5.26
CA PRO A 123 -38.07 -28.14 4.32
C PRO A 123 -39.38 -27.72 4.99
#